data_AF-A0A517W0Q2-F1
#
_entry.id   AF-A0A517W0Q2-F1
#
_cell.length_a   1.000
_cell.length_b   1.000
_cell.length_c   1.000
_cell.angle_alpha   90.00
_cell.angle_beta   90.00
_cell.angle_gamma   90.00
#
_symmetry.space_group_name_H-M   'P 1'
#
loop_
_entity.id
_entity.type
_entity.pdbx_description
1 polymer ?
#
loop_
_entity_poly.entity_id
_entity_poly.type
_entity_poly.pdbx_seq_one_letter_code
_entity_poly.pdbx_strand_id
1 'polypeptide(L)'
;MFHNQFNQEHHRAKKRRGSVLLEFILAFPIILILSLAIIEFGFFSLLQQTITASAIEGSREAAKVGASTTSVGNLIQQYMAINSLNLDVGAQPAAPGQGDVLVVIEDGSGILTQTIGNSDIPCSPVGPAPALTEIKVTVCLNLTDTNGTTPIPDLLSTFGFTLSGKQLEISAMTGLE
;
A
#
# COMPACT_ATOMS: atom_id res chain seq x y z
N MET A 1 -65.27 -45.66 -39.42
CA MET A 1 -63.85 -45.77 -39.79
C MET A 1 -63.43 -44.44 -40.39
N PHE A 2 -62.86 -43.51 -39.62
CA PHE A 2 -61.89 -42.50 -40.09
C PHE A 2 -61.22 -41.86 -38.86
N HIS A 3 -59.92 -41.63 -39.02
CA HIS A 3 -58.89 -41.57 -37.99
C HIS A 3 -58.97 -40.37 -37.05
N ASN A 4 -58.77 -40.67 -35.76
CA ASN A 4 -58.43 -39.74 -34.70
C ASN A 4 -56.99 -39.22 -34.95
N GLN A 5 -56.84 -37.93 -35.32
CA GLN A 5 -55.51 -37.32 -35.42
C GLN A 5 -54.98 -36.95 -34.03
N PHE A 6 -54.15 -37.84 -33.51
CA PHE A 6 -53.26 -37.59 -32.39
C PHE A 6 -52.27 -36.47 -32.73
N ASN A 7 -52.38 -35.36 -31.99
CA ASN A 7 -51.35 -34.91 -31.05
C ASN A 7 -49.89 -35.09 -31.50
N GLN A 8 -49.23 -34.05 -32.03
CA GLN A 8 -47.76 -33.91 -31.96
C GLN A 8 -47.27 -32.52 -32.42
N GLU A 9 -47.18 -31.56 -31.50
CA GLU A 9 -46.37 -30.33 -31.68
C GLU A 9 -45.91 -29.82 -30.30
N HIS A 10 -45.14 -30.62 -29.56
CA HIS A 10 -44.69 -30.21 -28.22
C HIS A 10 -43.27 -30.64 -27.84
N HIS A 11 -42.25 -30.45 -28.69
CA HIS A 11 -40.86 -30.62 -28.20
C HIS A 11 -39.84 -29.69 -28.86
N ARG A 12 -39.90 -28.37 -28.60
CA ARG A 12 -38.71 -27.52 -28.79
C ARG A 12 -38.68 -26.21 -28.00
N ALA A 13 -38.96 -26.26 -26.70
CA ALA A 13 -38.79 -25.09 -25.84
C ALA A 13 -38.17 -25.46 -24.49
N LYS A 14 -36.89 -25.88 -24.47
CA LYS A 14 -36.04 -25.88 -23.26
C LYS A 14 -34.60 -26.27 -23.59
N LYS A 15 -33.76 -25.31 -23.99
CA LYS A 15 -32.30 -25.51 -24.01
C LYS A 15 -31.44 -24.26 -23.79
N ARG A 16 -32.04 -23.07 -23.57
CA ARG A 16 -31.28 -21.82 -23.37
C ARG A 16 -30.73 -21.64 -21.95
N ARG A 17 -31.33 -22.28 -20.94
CA ARG A 17 -30.91 -22.10 -19.53
C ARG A 17 -29.54 -22.70 -19.20
N GLY A 18 -29.14 -23.80 -19.86
CA GLY A 18 -27.84 -24.44 -19.62
C GLY A 18 -26.65 -23.65 -20.18
N SER A 19 -26.84 -22.96 -21.31
CA SER A 19 -25.79 -22.14 -21.93
C SER A 19 -25.42 -20.93 -21.07
N VAL A 20 -26.42 -20.26 -20.50
CA VAL A 20 -26.22 -19.08 -19.64
C VAL A 20 -25.45 -19.45 -18.36
N LEU A 21 -25.71 -20.64 -17.82
CA LEU A 21 -25.05 -21.11 -16.59
C LEU A 21 -23.56 -21.44 -16.85
N LEU A 22 -23.26 -22.01 -18.02
CA LEU A 22 -21.89 -22.26 -18.48
C LEU A 22 -21.10 -20.97 -18.67
N GLU A 23 -21.73 -19.97 -19.30
CA GLU A 23 -21.15 -18.64 -19.47
C GLU A 23 -20.84 -17.96 -18.13
N PHE A 24 -21.77 -18.05 -17.16
CA PHE A 24 -21.53 -17.52 -15.81
C PHE A 24 -20.40 -18.23 -15.08
N ILE A 25 -20.30 -19.56 -15.16
CA ILE A 25 -19.22 -20.32 -14.50
C ILE A 25 -17.84 -19.91 -15.05
N LEU A 26 -17.74 -19.62 -16.34
CA LEU A 26 -16.48 -19.18 -16.95
C LEU A 26 -16.17 -17.71 -16.65
N ALA A 27 -17.18 -16.83 -16.61
CA ALA A 27 -16.99 -15.41 -16.34
C ALA A 27 -16.76 -15.10 -14.85
N PHE A 28 -17.40 -15.84 -13.95
CA PHE A 28 -17.35 -15.63 -12.50
C PHE A 28 -15.93 -15.53 -11.92
N PRO A 29 -14.99 -16.47 -12.16
CA PRO A 29 -13.64 -16.38 -11.60
C PRO A 29 -12.89 -15.15 -12.08
N ILE A 30 -13.10 -14.72 -13.32
CA ILE A 30 -12.45 -13.52 -13.87
C ILE A 30 -12.98 -12.27 -13.16
N ILE A 31 -14.31 -12.14 -13.02
CA ILE A 31 -14.94 -11.01 -12.35
C ILE A 31 -14.54 -10.96 -10.86
N LEU A 32 -14.45 -12.13 -10.21
CA LEU A 32 -14.01 -12.23 -8.82
C LEU A 32 -12.57 -11.74 -8.65
N ILE A 33 -11.63 -12.22 -9.47
CA ILE A 33 -10.23 -11.77 -9.42
C ILE A 33 -10.12 -10.27 -9.68
N LEU A 34 -10.84 -9.75 -10.68
CA LEU A 34 -10.85 -8.32 -10.98
C LEU A 34 -11.41 -7.48 -9.81
N SER A 35 -12.45 -7.98 -9.14
CA SER A 35 -13.05 -7.30 -7.99
C SER A 35 -12.09 -7.24 -6.80
N LEU A 36 -11.41 -8.36 -6.50
CA LEU A 36 -10.38 -8.41 -5.45
C LEU A 36 -9.20 -7.49 -5.78
N ALA A 37 -8.77 -7.47 -7.05
CA ALA A 37 -7.71 -6.56 -7.50
C ALA A 37 -8.11 -5.10 -7.31
N ILE A 38 -9.33 -4.69 -7.70
CA ILE A 38 -9.80 -3.31 -7.50
C ILE A 38 -9.76 -2.92 -6.02
N ILE A 39 -10.14 -3.83 -5.12
CA ILE A 39 -10.12 -3.58 -3.67
C ILE A 39 -8.67 -3.43 -3.17
N GLU A 40 -7.79 -4.38 -3.49
CA GLU A 40 -6.39 -4.39 -3.05
C GLU A 40 -5.62 -3.16 -3.55
N PHE A 41 -5.71 -2.86 -4.86
CA PHE A 41 -5.09 -1.67 -5.43
C PHE A 41 -5.74 -0.36 -4.97
N GLY A 42 -7.01 -0.40 -4.58
CA GLY A 42 -7.69 0.73 -3.94
C GLY A 42 -7.03 1.12 -2.61
N PHE A 43 -6.78 0.13 -1.74
CA PHE A 43 -6.05 0.35 -0.48
C PHE A 43 -4.61 0.79 -0.73
N PHE A 44 -3.92 0.18 -1.69
CA PHE A 44 -2.58 0.60 -2.08
C PHE A 44 -2.52 2.08 -2.49
N SER A 45 -3.47 2.55 -3.30
CA SER A 45 -3.51 3.94 -3.75
C SER A 45 -3.74 4.92 -2.59
N LEU A 46 -4.63 4.59 -1.64
CA LEU A 46 -4.88 5.41 -0.45
C LEU A 46 -3.65 5.50 0.45
N LEU A 47 -2.98 4.36 0.65
CA LEU A 47 -1.74 4.30 1.40
C LEU A 47 -0.67 5.17 0.74
N GLN A 48 -0.42 4.97 -0.56
CA GLN A 48 0.59 5.73 -1.30
C GLN A 48 0.37 7.25 -1.20
N GLN A 49 -0.87 7.72 -1.29
CA GLN A 49 -1.19 9.15 -1.14
C GLN A 49 -0.86 9.68 0.24
N THR A 50 -1.19 8.91 1.29
CA THR A 50 -0.95 9.32 2.68
C THR A 50 0.55 9.33 3.00
N ILE A 51 1.28 8.31 2.58
CA ILE A 51 2.73 8.24 2.76
C ILE A 51 3.43 9.35 1.99
N THR A 52 2.98 9.66 0.76
CA THR A 52 3.51 10.78 -0.02
C THR A 52 3.31 12.11 0.69
N ALA A 53 2.10 12.37 1.18
CA ALA A 53 1.80 13.58 1.94
C ALA A 53 2.66 13.68 3.21
N SER A 54 2.85 12.57 3.92
CA SER A 54 3.68 12.52 5.13
C SER A 54 5.16 12.80 4.86
N ALA A 55 5.70 12.31 3.74
CA ALA A 55 7.09 12.54 3.37
C ALA A 55 7.30 14.02 3.03
N ILE A 56 6.38 14.60 2.24
CA ILE A 56 6.43 16.02 1.84
C ILE A 56 6.32 16.94 3.06
N GLU A 57 5.34 16.70 3.92
CA GLU A 57 5.17 17.56 5.09
C GLU A 57 6.28 17.33 6.13
N GLY A 58 6.75 16.08 6.26
CA GLY A 58 7.92 15.73 7.06
C GLY A 58 9.20 16.44 6.59
N SER A 59 9.43 16.54 5.28
CA SER A 59 10.59 17.26 4.73
C SER A 59 10.48 18.76 4.94
N ARG A 60 9.27 19.33 4.85
CA ARG A 60 9.03 20.74 5.18
C ARG A 60 9.26 21.05 6.66
N GLU A 61 8.80 20.19 7.56
CA GLU A 61 9.05 20.36 8.99
C GLU A 61 10.54 20.22 9.31
N ALA A 62 11.21 19.24 8.72
CA ALA A 62 12.65 19.01 8.94
C ALA A 62 13.52 20.17 8.42
N ALA A 63 13.06 20.88 7.38
CA ALA A 63 13.77 22.02 6.79
C ALA A 63 13.77 23.29 7.65
N LYS A 64 12.94 23.38 8.69
CA LYS A 64 12.84 24.57 9.55
C LYS A 64 14.06 24.73 10.44
N VAL A 65 14.53 25.97 10.63
CA VAL A 65 15.56 26.28 11.64
C VAL A 65 15.15 25.76 13.02
N GLY A 66 15.96 24.88 13.59
CA GLY A 66 15.75 24.32 14.93
C GLY A 66 14.75 23.16 15.00
N ALA A 67 14.34 22.60 13.86
CA ALA A 67 13.53 21.39 13.83
C ALA A 67 14.19 20.25 14.62
N SER A 68 13.41 19.59 15.48
CA SER A 68 13.83 18.37 16.16
C SER A 68 13.28 17.15 15.44
N THR A 69 14.01 16.04 15.50
CA THR A 69 13.54 14.78 14.91
C THR A 69 12.29 14.24 15.60
N THR A 70 12.07 14.59 16.86
CA THR A 70 10.79 14.32 17.55
C THR A 70 9.63 15.12 16.94
N SER A 71 9.83 16.40 16.56
CA SER A 71 8.79 17.20 15.90
C SER A 71 8.40 16.58 14.55
N VAL A 72 9.42 16.26 13.73
CA VAL A 72 9.24 15.61 12.43
C VAL A 72 8.54 14.26 12.58
N GLY A 73 8.99 13.41 13.51
CA GLY A 73 8.39 12.11 13.77
C GLY A 73 6.93 12.21 14.24
N ASN A 74 6.61 13.14 15.14
CA ASN A 74 5.23 13.36 15.59
C ASN A 74 4.31 13.83 14.47
N LEU A 75 4.82 14.65 13.55
CA LEU A 75 4.06 15.08 12.38
C LEU A 75 3.81 13.92 11.43
N ILE A 76 4.84 13.15 11.09
CA ILE A 76 4.70 11.96 10.23
C ILE A 76 3.75 10.94 10.87
N GLN A 77 3.82 10.71 12.18
CA GLN A 77 2.93 9.79 12.90
C GLN A 77 1.45 10.17 12.76
N GLN A 78 1.10 11.46 12.68
CA GLN A 78 -0.28 11.89 12.46
C GLN A 78 -0.84 11.40 11.11
N TYR A 79 0.01 11.38 10.07
CA TYR A 79 -0.37 10.82 8.77
C TYR A 79 -0.40 9.29 8.80
N MET A 80 0.57 8.64 9.46
CA MET A 80 0.63 7.16 9.57
C MET A 80 -0.59 6.58 10.29
N ALA A 81 -1.05 7.25 11.35
CA ALA A 81 -2.18 6.82 12.14
C ALA A 81 -3.49 6.71 11.34
N ILE A 82 -3.62 7.44 10.22
CA ILE A 82 -4.78 7.34 9.30
C ILE A 82 -4.91 5.92 8.73
N ASN A 83 -3.78 5.26 8.45
CA ASN A 83 -3.72 3.91 7.91
C ASN A 83 -3.49 2.85 9.01
N SER A 84 -3.73 3.19 10.29
CA SER A 84 -3.45 2.33 11.44
C SER A 84 -1.99 1.87 11.53
N LEU A 85 -1.06 2.67 11.01
CA LEU A 85 0.38 2.43 11.10
C LEU A 85 0.94 3.20 12.30
N ASN A 86 1.90 2.58 13.00
CA ASN A 86 2.58 3.18 14.14
C ASN A 86 4.06 3.45 13.84
N LEU A 87 4.46 4.71 13.94
CA LEU A 87 5.85 5.15 14.02
C LEU A 87 6.18 5.40 15.49
N ASP A 88 7.11 4.63 16.04
CA ASP A 88 7.65 4.93 17.37
C ASP A 88 8.63 6.11 17.31
N VAL A 89 8.14 7.30 17.65
CA VAL A 89 8.93 8.54 17.67
C VAL A 89 9.98 8.52 18.78
N GLY A 90 9.84 7.68 19.81
CA GLY A 90 10.83 7.51 20.87
C GLY A 90 12.04 6.67 20.45
N ALA A 91 11.91 5.88 19.38
CA ALA A 91 12.97 5.04 18.84
C ALA A 91 13.93 5.83 17.94
N GLN A 92 14.82 6.62 18.57
CA GLN A 92 15.81 7.47 17.89
C GLN A 92 17.21 7.23 18.49
N PRO A 93 18.18 6.67 17.75
CA PRO A 93 18.05 6.13 16.40
C PRO A 93 17.10 4.94 16.34
N ALA A 94 16.60 4.64 15.12
CA ALA A 94 15.69 3.52 14.89
C ALA A 94 16.22 2.20 15.45
N ALA A 95 15.33 1.39 16.04
CA ALA A 95 15.66 0.12 16.66
C ALA A 95 14.75 -1.01 16.15
N PRO A 96 15.18 -2.28 16.25
CA PRO A 96 14.39 -3.41 15.78
C PRO A 96 13.04 -3.50 16.49
N GLY A 97 11.99 -3.87 15.74
CA GLY A 97 10.64 -4.06 16.25
C GLY A 97 9.90 -2.81 16.75
N GLN A 98 10.39 -1.61 16.46
CA GLN A 98 9.78 -0.35 16.95
C GLN A 98 8.76 0.22 15.95
N GLY A 99 7.55 -0.35 15.95
CA GLY A 99 6.45 0.07 15.08
C GLY A 99 6.50 -0.52 13.67
N ASP A 100 5.70 0.04 12.77
CA ASP A 100 5.43 -0.46 11.41
C ASP A 100 6.14 0.33 10.32
N VAL A 101 6.83 1.41 10.69
CA VAL A 101 7.40 2.39 9.76
C VAL A 101 8.84 2.72 10.17
N LEU A 102 9.70 2.90 9.17
CA LEU A 102 11.02 3.49 9.29
C LEU A 102 11.03 4.85 8.59
N VAL A 103 11.47 5.88 9.29
CA VAL A 103 11.73 7.19 8.70
C VAL A 103 13.22 7.45 8.70
N VAL A 104 13.75 7.88 7.57
CA VAL A 104 15.15 8.26 7.38
C VAL A 104 15.21 9.72 6.95
N ILE A 105 15.94 10.53 7.70
CA ILE A 105 16.15 11.96 7.45
C ILE A 105 17.62 12.13 7.09
N GLU A 106 17.87 12.59 5.88
CA GLU A 106 19.21 12.87 5.35
C GLU A 106 19.38 14.37 5.17
N ASP A 107 20.48 14.91 5.70
CA ASP A 107 20.92 16.25 5.38
C ASP A 107 21.89 16.26 4.19
N GLY A 108 22.00 17.40 3.54
CA GLY A 108 22.95 17.61 2.45
C GLY A 108 24.43 17.47 2.79
N SER A 109 24.77 17.37 4.08
CA SER A 109 26.16 17.22 4.51
C SER A 109 26.65 15.78 4.35
N GLY A 110 25.74 14.81 4.24
CA GLY A 110 26.07 13.39 4.14
C GLY A 110 26.66 12.80 5.42
N ILE A 111 26.66 13.58 6.51
CA ILE A 111 27.21 13.19 7.82
C ILE A 111 26.08 12.91 8.82
N LEU A 112 24.90 13.52 8.67
CA LEU A 112 23.78 13.34 9.58
C LEU A 112 22.64 12.60 8.89
N THR A 113 22.58 11.29 9.10
CA THR A 113 21.38 10.49 8.86
C THR A 113 20.71 10.23 10.20
N GLN A 114 19.51 10.77 10.39
CA GLN A 114 18.70 10.47 11.56
C GLN A 114 17.61 9.47 11.19
N THR A 115 17.42 8.45 12.01
CA THR A 115 16.43 7.40 11.77
C THR A 115 15.44 7.33 12.93
N ILE A 116 14.19 7.02 12.60
CA ILE A 116 13.07 6.94 13.55
C ILE A 116 12.27 5.67 13.28
N GLY A 117 11.92 4.93 14.33
CA GLY A 117 11.03 3.77 14.23
C GLY A 117 11.77 2.46 14.02
N ASN A 118 11.26 1.61 13.13
CA ASN A 118 11.66 0.21 13.04
C ASN A 118 12.83 -0.02 12.09
N SER A 119 14.01 -0.36 12.60
CA SER A 119 15.19 -0.61 11.78
C SER A 119 15.23 -1.98 11.06
N ASP A 120 14.25 -2.86 11.28
CA ASP A 120 14.11 -4.11 10.52
C ASP A 120 13.57 -3.89 9.10
N ILE A 121 12.98 -2.71 8.84
CA ILE A 121 12.40 -2.36 7.55
C ILE A 121 13.53 -1.89 6.62
N PRO A 122 13.75 -2.54 5.47
CA PRO A 122 14.73 -2.05 4.50
C PRO A 122 14.28 -0.69 3.97
N CYS A 123 15.21 0.26 3.89
CA CYS A 123 14.94 1.60 3.41
C CYS A 123 16.09 2.09 2.55
N SER A 124 15.81 2.25 1.26
CA SER A 124 16.72 2.82 0.27
C SER A 124 16.15 4.15 -0.23
N PRO A 125 16.57 5.30 0.33
CA PRO A 125 16.11 6.61 -0.10
C PRO A 125 16.14 6.77 -1.63
N VAL A 126 15.01 7.14 -2.21
CA VAL A 126 14.86 7.25 -3.67
C VAL A 126 15.35 8.62 -4.15
N GLY A 127 15.89 8.66 -5.38
CA GLY A 127 16.36 9.88 -6.01
C GLY A 127 17.78 10.30 -5.61
N PRO A 128 18.22 11.51 -6.00
CA PRO A 128 19.56 12.00 -5.72
C PRO A 128 19.80 12.22 -4.22
N ALA A 129 21.08 12.32 -3.84
CA ALA A 129 21.44 12.79 -2.51
C ALA A 129 21.08 14.29 -2.35
N PRO A 130 20.64 14.74 -1.17
CA PRO A 130 20.36 16.15 -0.91
C PRO A 130 21.62 17.01 -1.06
N ALA A 131 21.49 18.25 -1.54
CA ALA A 131 22.56 19.25 -1.49
C ALA A 131 22.67 19.87 -0.09
N LEU A 132 23.79 20.54 0.23
CA LEU A 132 24.08 21.14 1.57
C LEU A 132 22.98 22.06 2.14
N THR A 133 22.09 22.57 1.29
CA THR A 133 20.97 23.44 1.66
C THR A 133 19.62 22.74 1.55
N GLU A 134 19.61 21.41 1.53
CA GLU A 134 18.41 20.58 1.37
C GLU A 134 18.38 19.49 2.44
N ILE A 135 17.16 19.09 2.78
CA ILE A 135 16.89 17.91 3.60
C ILE A 135 16.00 16.98 2.79
N LYS A 136 16.31 15.69 2.87
CA LYS A 136 15.52 14.61 2.29
C LYS A 136 14.93 13.76 3.40
N VAL A 137 13.62 13.57 3.38
CA VAL A 137 12.90 12.67 4.29
C VAL A 137 12.38 11.51 3.48
N THR A 138 12.71 10.30 3.92
CA THR A 138 12.26 9.05 3.33
C THR A 138 11.41 8.28 4.34
N VAL A 139 10.24 7.85 3.91
CA VAL A 139 9.35 6.99 4.68
C VAL A 139 9.30 5.62 4.03
N CYS A 140 9.57 4.59 4.83
CA CYS A 140 9.69 3.20 4.40
C CYS A 140 8.80 2.31 5.26
N LEU A 141 8.04 1.41 4.63
CA LEU A 141 7.21 0.42 5.31
C LEU A 141 7.00 -0.81 4.43
N ASN A 142 6.71 -1.95 5.08
CA ASN A 142 6.25 -3.15 4.38
C ASN A 142 4.77 -3.00 4.01
N LEU A 143 4.37 -3.52 2.84
CA LEU A 143 2.97 -3.50 2.38
C LEU A 143 2.09 -4.51 3.13
N THR A 144 2.70 -5.60 3.60
CA THR A 144 2.07 -6.59 4.45
C THR A 144 3.05 -7.02 5.55
N ASP A 145 2.53 -7.42 6.70
CA ASP A 145 3.26 -8.18 7.70
C ASP A 145 3.43 -9.66 7.28
N THR A 146 4.03 -10.49 8.14
CA THR A 146 4.19 -11.92 7.90
C THR A 146 2.86 -12.67 7.78
N ASN A 147 1.78 -12.11 8.31
CA ASN A 147 0.44 -12.71 8.27
C ASN A 147 -0.40 -12.20 7.08
N GLY A 148 0.12 -11.27 6.27
CA GLY A 148 -0.59 -10.70 5.11
C GLY A 148 -1.67 -9.68 5.49
N THR A 149 -1.56 -9.06 6.67
CA THR A 149 -2.66 -8.32 7.32
C THR A 149 -2.55 -6.79 7.26
N THR A 150 -1.36 -6.20 7.32
CA THR A 150 -1.23 -4.73 7.45
C THR A 150 -0.05 -4.14 6.66
N PRO A 151 -0.18 -2.94 6.07
CA PRO A 151 -1.39 -2.10 5.92
C PRO A 151 -2.37 -2.52 4.81
N ILE A 152 -1.98 -3.41 3.90
CA ILE A 152 -2.81 -3.85 2.77
C ILE A 152 -3.10 -5.34 2.90
N PRO A 153 -4.34 -5.81 2.69
CA PRO A 153 -4.62 -7.24 2.69
C PRO A 153 -4.07 -7.93 1.44
N ASP A 154 -3.46 -9.11 1.60
CA ASP A 154 -2.92 -9.92 0.49
C ASP A 154 -4.00 -10.79 -0.18
N LEU A 155 -5.03 -10.15 -0.74
CA LEU A 155 -6.25 -10.80 -1.26
C LEU A 155 -5.97 -11.63 -2.52
N LEU A 156 -5.02 -11.20 -3.35
CA LEU A 156 -4.64 -11.89 -4.58
C LEU A 156 -3.62 -13.02 -4.39
N SER A 157 -3.15 -13.25 -3.17
CA SER A 157 -2.14 -14.28 -2.85
C SER A 157 -2.52 -15.68 -3.37
N THR A 158 -3.80 -16.04 -3.25
CA THR A 158 -4.35 -17.33 -3.71
C THR A 158 -4.32 -17.48 -5.24
N PHE A 159 -4.22 -16.37 -5.97
CA PHE A 159 -4.12 -16.34 -7.44
C PHE A 159 -2.68 -16.14 -7.93
N GLY A 160 -1.68 -16.23 -7.04
CA GLY A 160 -0.26 -16.15 -7.38
C GLY A 160 0.34 -14.75 -7.35
N PHE A 161 -0.40 -13.74 -6.90
CA PHE A 161 0.10 -12.38 -6.70
C PHE A 161 0.18 -12.08 -5.21
N THR A 162 1.39 -12.02 -4.65
CA THR A 162 1.58 -11.75 -3.22
C THR A 162 2.29 -10.42 -2.98
N LEU A 163 1.73 -9.64 -2.06
CA LEU A 163 2.34 -8.43 -1.52
C LEU A 163 3.31 -8.72 -0.36
N SER A 164 3.40 -9.97 0.10
CA SER A 164 4.32 -10.36 1.15
C SER A 164 5.78 -10.08 0.77
N GLY A 165 6.50 -9.44 1.69
CA GLY A 165 7.87 -8.98 1.50
C GLY A 165 8.02 -7.86 0.46
N LYS A 166 6.93 -7.20 0.04
CA LYS A 166 7.00 -5.96 -0.73
C LYS A 166 6.96 -4.77 0.20
N GLN A 167 7.61 -3.69 -0.23
CA GLN A 167 7.75 -2.46 0.54
C GLN A 167 7.35 -1.24 -0.29
N LEU A 168 7.00 -0.18 0.41
CA LEU A 168 6.75 1.14 -0.15
C LEU A 168 7.78 2.12 0.43
N GLU A 169 8.49 2.79 -0.47
CA GLU A 169 9.51 3.78 -0.14
C GLU A 169 9.16 5.08 -0.85
N ILE A 170 9.01 6.16 -0.08
CA ILE A 170 8.72 7.48 -0.65
C ILE A 170 9.66 8.49 -0.01
N SER A 171 10.40 9.21 -0.86
CA SER A 171 11.27 10.30 -0.45
C SER A 171 10.72 11.64 -0.92
N ALA A 172 10.83 12.66 -0.07
CA ALA A 172 10.58 14.05 -0.42
C ALA A 172 11.79 14.90 -0.01
N MET A 173 12.06 15.93 -0.78
CA MET A 173 13.20 16.83 -0.59
C MET A 173 12.72 18.26 -0.48
N THR A 174 13.30 19.04 0.42
CA THR A 174 12.95 20.44 0.64
C THR A 174 14.19 21.25 0.98
N GLY A 175 14.28 22.48 0.45
CA GLY A 175 15.35 23.41 0.78
C GLY A 175 15.20 23.94 2.21
N LEU A 176 16.31 24.19 2.89
CA LEU A 176 16.33 24.75 4.24
C LEU A 176 15.71 26.16 4.25
N GLU A 177 14.82 26.41 5.22
CA GLU A 177 14.13 27.69 5.46
C GLU A 177 14.50 28.29 6.82
#